data_AF-A0A955AWY8-F1
#
_entry.id   AF-A0A955AWY8-F1
#
_cell.length_a   1.000
_cell.length_b   1.000
_cell.length_c   1.000
_cell.angle_alpha   90.00
_cell.angle_beta   90.00
_cell.angle_gamma   90.00
#
_symmetry.space_group_name_H-M   'P 1'
#
loop_
_entity.id
_entity.type
_entity.pdbx_description
1 polymer ?
#
loop_
_entity_poly.entity_id
_entity_poly.type
_entity_poly.pdbx_seq_one_letter_code
_entity_poly.pdbx_strand_id
1 'polypeptide(L)' 'MLQFSCPHCQAQVSARPEQAGQRFDCPHCQKRFKVPGAAAATSQSDDFFDWDDSPPANSAP' A
#
# COMPACT_ATOMS: atom_id res chain seq x y z
N MET A 1 4.46 -3.38 -12.76
CA MET A 1 5.37 -4.33 -12.07
C MET A 1 5.20 -4.09 -10.58
N LEU A 2 5.10 -5.14 -9.76
CA LEU A 2 4.89 -5.00 -8.32
C LEU A 2 6.24 -5.11 -7.61
N GLN A 3 6.75 -4.02 -7.03
CA GLN A 3 7.93 -4.03 -6.16
C GLN A 3 7.53 -4.21 -4.70
N PHE A 4 8.19 -5.13 -4.00
CA PHE A 4 7.98 -5.38 -2.58
C PHE A 4 9.25 -5.94 -1.95
N SER A 5 9.36 -5.78 -0.63
CA SER A 5 10.49 -6.28 0.14
C SER A 5 10.22 -7.71 0.62
N CYS A 6 11.17 -8.61 0.40
CA CYS A 6 11.05 -9.98 0.91
C CYS A 6 11.08 -9.97 2.45
N PRO A 7 10.15 -10.65 3.15
CA PRO A 7 10.13 -10.67 4.63
C PRO A 7 11.30 -11.45 5.24
N HIS A 8 12.01 -12.26 4.46
CA HIS A 8 13.11 -13.11 4.98
C HIS A 8 14.50 -12.50 4.82
N CYS A 9 14.73 -11.75 3.75
CA CYS A 9 16.05 -11.17 3.45
C CYS A 9 16.01 -9.66 3.22
N GLN A 10 14.81 -9.05 3.27
CA GLN A 10 14.59 -7.63 2.97
C GLN A 10 15.12 -7.17 1.60
N ALA A 11 15.38 -8.11 0.69
CA ALA A 11 15.76 -7.78 -0.68
C ALA A 11 14.56 -7.17 -1.43
N GLN A 12 14.84 -6.22 -2.30
CA GLN A 12 13.86 -5.58 -3.16
C GLN A 12 13.54 -6.49 -4.34
N VAL A 13 12.34 -7.05 -4.36
CA VAL A 13 11.92 -8.04 -5.35
C VAL A 13 10.81 -7.45 -6.22
N SER A 14 10.87 -7.75 -7.51
CA SER A 14 9.82 -7.39 -8.46
C SER A 14 9.06 -8.65 -8.89
N ALA A 15 7.76 -8.69 -8.69
CA ALA A 15 6.90 -9.76 -9.22
C ALA A 15 5.75 -9.19 -10.04
N ARG A 16 5.00 -10.07 -10.71
CA ARG A 16 3.77 -9.67 -11.42
C ARG A 16 2.63 -9.49 -10.41
N PRO A 17 1.76 -8.50 -10.60
CA PRO A 17 0.60 -8.29 -9.72
C PRO A 17 -0.35 -9.49 -9.73
N GLU A 18 -0.40 -10.27 -10.82
CA GLU A 18 -1.17 -11.51 -10.91
C GLU A 18 -0.70 -12.56 -9.89
N GLN A 19 0.57 -12.52 -9.49
CA GLN A 19 1.16 -13.43 -8.50
C GLN A 19 0.94 -12.96 -7.06
N ALA A 20 0.27 -11.82 -6.86
CA ALA A 20 -0.18 -11.36 -5.55
C ALA A 20 -1.03 -12.45 -4.86
N GLY A 21 -0.71 -12.76 -3.59
CA GLY A 21 -1.40 -13.79 -2.83
C GLY A 21 -1.03 -15.23 -3.20
N GLN A 22 -0.23 -15.45 -4.24
CA GLN A 22 0.29 -16.76 -4.63
C GLN A 22 1.62 -17.09 -3.95
N ARG A 23 2.02 -18.37 -4.03
CA ARG A 23 3.33 -18.85 -3.58
C ARG A 23 4.40 -18.40 -4.57
N PHE A 24 5.34 -17.61 -4.10
CA PHE A 24 6.44 -17.07 -4.90
C PHE A 24 7.78 -17.41 -4.26
N ASP A 25 8.77 -17.67 -5.11
CA ASP A 25 10.12 -18.04 -4.71
C ASP A 25 11.04 -16.83 -4.86
N CYS A 26 11.68 -16.41 -3.77
CA CYS A 26 12.57 -15.25 -3.80
C CYS A 26 13.82 -15.53 -4.65
N PRO A 27 14.18 -14.71 -5.65
CA PRO A 27 15.41 -14.89 -6.42
C PRO A 27 16.69 -14.60 -5.62
N HIS A 28 16.60 -13.84 -4.52
CA HIS A 28 17.76 -13.47 -3.69
C HIS A 28 18.10 -14.53 -2.63
N CYS A 29 17.09 -15.06 -1.94
CA CYS A 29 17.29 -16.00 -0.84
C CYS A 29 16.70 -17.39 -1.09
N GLN A 30 16.02 -17.60 -2.23
CA GLN A 30 15.38 -18.85 -2.63
C GLN A 30 14.35 -19.40 -1.62
N LYS A 31 13.85 -18.53 -0.74
CA LYS A 31 12.76 -18.87 0.18
C LYS A 31 11.43 -18.70 -0.52
N ARG A 32 10.55 -19.68 -0.30
CA ARG A 32 9.16 -19.65 -0.74
C ARG A 32 8.31 -18.90 0.27
N PHE A 33 7.60 -17.88 -0.19
CA PHE A 33 6.71 -17.08 0.64
C PHE A 33 5.47 -16.64 -0.14
N LYS A 34 4.48 -16.11 0.57
CA LYS A 34 3.27 -15.57 -0.07
C LYS A 34 3.53 -14.12 -0.44
N VAL A 35 3.31 -13.77 -1.71
CA VAL A 35 3.44 -12.37 -2.15
C VAL A 35 2.37 -11.54 -1.45
N PRO A 36 2.73 -10.52 -0.67
CA PRO A 36 1.75 -9.57 -0.17
C PRO A 36 1.18 -8.83 -1.38
N GLY A 37 -0.10 -9.04 -1.67
CA GLY A 37 -0.77 -8.35 -2.75
C GLY A 37 -0.79 -6.87 -2.46
N ALA A 38 -0.21 -6.05 -3.34
CA ALA A 38 -0.32 -4.61 -3.22
C ALA A 38 -1.76 -4.17 -3.52
N ALA A 39 -2.59 -4.22 -2.49
CA ALA A 39 -3.67 -3.25 -2.34
C ALA A 39 -3.16 -1.94 -1.71
N ALA A 40 -1.88 -1.87 -1.28
CA ALA A 40 -1.35 -0.76 -0.49
C ALA A 40 -0.48 0.23 -1.28
N ALA A 41 -0.76 0.44 -2.56
CA ALA A 41 -0.36 1.68 -3.23
C ALA A 41 -1.56 2.65 -3.28
N THR A 42 -2.25 2.82 -2.15
CA THR A 42 -3.01 4.06 -1.95
C THR A 42 -2.00 5.09 -1.42
N SER A 43 -1.39 5.80 -2.36
CA SER A 43 -0.57 6.96 -2.07
C SER A 43 -1.04 8.09 -2.95
N GLN A 44 -2.31 8.46 -2.79
CA GLN A 44 -2.74 9.85 -2.88
C GLN A 44 -4.13 9.95 -2.27
N SER A 45 -4.18 10.10 -0.95
CA SER A 45 -5.32 10.75 -0.31
C SER A 45 -5.30 12.21 -0.77
N ASP A 46 -5.97 12.48 -1.89
CA ASP A 46 -6.47 13.79 -2.31
C ASP A 46 -7.66 14.20 -1.41
N ASP A 47 -7.49 14.07 -0.10
CA ASP A 47 -8.51 14.32 0.94
C ASP A 47 -7.90 15.17 2.06
N PHE A 48 -7.25 16.28 1.68
CA PHE A 48 -7.06 17.44 2.56
C PHE A 48 -8.18 18.46 2.32
N PHE A 49 -9.42 17.95 2.25
CA PHE A 49 -10.65 18.70 2.46
C PHE A 49 -11.25 18.20 3.77
N ASP A 50 -10.61 18.52 4.90
CA ASP A 50 -11.15 18.28 6.23
C ASP A 50 -10.63 19.32 7.24
N TRP A 51 -10.64 20.61 6.88
CA TRP A 51 -10.58 21.69 7.88
C TRP A 51 -10.93 23.09 7.33
N ASP A 52 -12.07 23.26 6.67
CA ASP A 52 -12.75 24.58 6.59
C ASP A 52 -14.26 24.39 6.77
N ASP A 53 -14.62 23.59 7.78
CA ASP A 53 -15.95 23.57 8.40
C ASP A 53 -15.89 24.51 9.61
N SER A 54 -16.03 25.82 9.36
CA SER A 54 -16.35 26.78 10.42
C SER A 54 -17.82 27.19 10.24
N PRO A 55 -18.72 26.74 11.14
CA PRO A 55 -20.17 26.84 10.95
C PRO A 55 -20.71 28.28 10.97
N PRO A 56 -21.89 28.54 10.37
CA PRO A 56 -22.48 29.88 10.31
C PRO A 56 -22.96 30.32 11.71
N ALA A 57 -22.31 31.33 12.27
CA ALA A 57 -22.75 32.01 13.48
C ALA A 57 -24.01 32.86 13.20
N ASN A 58 -25.18 32.24 13.24
CA ASN A 58 -26.45 32.94 13.42
C ASN A 58 -26.97 32.65 14.82
N SER A 59 -26.77 33.60 15.74
CA SER A 59 -27.46 33.68 17.02
C SER A 59 -27.95 35.11 17.18
N ALA A 60 -29.28 35.24 17.30
CA ALA A 60 -30.10 36.44 17.22
C ALA A 60 -29.77 37.53 18.27
N PRO A 61 -30.32 38.74 18.07
CA PRO A 61 -31.31 39.23 19.03
C PRO A 61 -32.71 39.40 18.43
#